data_AF-A0A7C8DFJ4-F1
#
_entry.id   AF-A0A7C8DFJ4-F1
#
_cell.length_a   1.000
_cell.length_b   1.000
_cell.length_c   1.000
_cell.angle_alpha   90.00
_cell.angle_beta   90.00
_cell.angle_gamma   90.00
#
_symmetry.space_group_name_H-M   'P 1'
#
loop_
_entity.id
_entity.type
_entity.pdbx_description
1 polymer ?
#
loop_
_entity_poly.entity_id
_entity_poly.type
_entity_poly.pdbx_seq_one_letter_code
_entity_poly.pdbx_strand_id
1 'polypeptide(L)'
;MQTQRAAHAFGLALLLALSTVAAPASAQDAVQDPKQPSVDNPHMHIWGSSDLNQCWTHFDGNDSAGSASEGYGEETFGEGQQVEVDFSCKMQENLKQDLYLDANGTITFEFVVAIYSANDCNDDNQECIPLTFTLMKGSTEIAKQEFPSVNKNGDDEALQWNLNANETMARWNKSIEEPEIRVQFSWAADTGLLCGLLFDCTGEFRFYYSDNENNDTVEVNFPVINHTIPGEGGGGDGIGGAVSDALPGFGLVAGIGALALAAVGASRFTREE
;
A
#
# COMPACT_ATOMS: atom_id res chain seq x y z
N MET A 1 34.21 -44.82 -47.39
CA MET A 1 33.92 -43.42 -47.00
C MET A 1 32.47 -43.07 -47.36
N GLN A 2 31.51 -43.38 -46.51
CA GLN A 2 30.12 -42.91 -46.69
C GLN A 2 29.26 -42.95 -45.42
N THR A 3 29.84 -43.34 -44.29
CA THR A 3 29.14 -43.52 -43.00
C THR A 3 29.44 -42.42 -41.98
N GLN A 4 29.98 -41.28 -42.42
CA GLN A 4 30.31 -40.15 -41.53
C GLN A 4 29.61 -38.83 -41.92
N ARG A 5 28.77 -38.84 -42.96
CA ARG A 5 27.97 -37.66 -43.37
C ARG A 5 26.50 -37.71 -42.97
N ALA A 6 25.98 -38.87 -42.56
CA ALA A 6 24.58 -39.00 -42.13
C ALA A 6 24.35 -38.63 -40.65
N ALA A 7 25.38 -38.70 -39.80
CA ALA A 7 25.25 -38.44 -38.37
C ALA A 7 25.10 -36.95 -38.02
N HIS A 8 25.58 -36.03 -38.86
CA HIS A 8 25.49 -34.59 -38.62
C HIS A 8 24.17 -33.96 -39.08
N ALA A 9 23.45 -34.60 -40.02
CA ALA A 9 22.17 -34.09 -40.52
C ALA A 9 20.98 -34.48 -39.62
N PHE A 10 21.06 -35.63 -38.93
CA PHE A 10 20.01 -36.06 -38.00
C PHE A 10 20.02 -35.30 -36.67
N GLY A 11 21.18 -34.83 -36.20
CA GLY A 11 21.27 -34.05 -34.97
C GLY A 11 20.64 -32.66 -35.08
N LEU A 12 20.78 -32.01 -36.24
CA LEU A 12 20.21 -30.67 -36.48
C LEU A 12 18.69 -30.70 -36.70
N ALA A 13 18.16 -31.73 -37.37
CA ALA A 13 16.72 -31.89 -37.57
C ALA A 13 15.98 -32.22 -36.26
N LEU A 14 16.62 -32.95 -35.34
CA LEU A 14 16.03 -33.24 -34.02
C LEU A 14 15.99 -32.00 -33.12
N LEU A 15 17.02 -31.13 -33.18
CA LEU A 15 17.03 -29.86 -32.42
C LEU A 15 15.99 -28.85 -32.93
N LEU A 16 15.71 -28.82 -34.23
CA LEU A 16 14.66 -27.97 -34.81
C LEU A 16 13.23 -28.52 -34.60
N ALA A 17 13.07 -29.83 -34.38
CA ALA A 17 11.79 -30.43 -34.04
C ALA A 17 11.44 -30.34 -32.54
N LEU A 18 12.44 -30.09 -31.67
CA LEU A 18 12.28 -29.88 -30.22
C LEU A 18 12.18 -28.39 -29.83
N SER A 19 12.34 -27.47 -30.78
CA SER A 19 12.15 -26.03 -30.55
C SER A 19 10.69 -25.61 -30.74
N THR A 20 9.74 -26.39 -30.22
CA THR A 20 8.57 -25.71 -29.61
C THR A 20 9.14 -25.00 -28.40
N VAL A 21 9.63 -23.79 -28.64
CA VAL A 21 9.70 -22.76 -27.64
C VAL A 21 8.27 -22.70 -27.11
N ALA A 22 8.02 -23.38 -26.00
CA ALA A 22 7.15 -22.79 -25.01
C ALA A 22 7.74 -21.39 -24.88
N ALA A 23 7.05 -20.40 -25.44
CA ALA A 23 7.21 -19.04 -24.95
C ALA A 23 7.25 -19.19 -23.42
N PRO A 24 8.02 -18.39 -22.67
CA PRO A 24 7.64 -18.21 -21.28
C PRO A 24 6.14 -17.86 -21.37
N ALA A 25 5.27 -18.82 -21.05
CA ALA A 25 3.91 -18.56 -20.68
C ALA A 25 4.11 -17.50 -19.64
N SER A 26 3.70 -16.28 -20.00
CA SER A 26 4.04 -15.07 -19.32
C SER A 26 4.07 -15.39 -17.84
N ALA A 27 5.20 -15.22 -17.16
CA ALA A 27 5.22 -15.23 -15.70
C ALA A 27 4.46 -14.00 -15.14
N GLN A 28 3.46 -13.53 -15.88
CA GLN A 28 2.53 -12.44 -15.63
C GLN A 28 1.21 -12.96 -15.04
N ASP A 29 1.09 -14.26 -14.76
CA ASP A 29 0.35 -14.75 -13.58
C ASP A 29 1.30 -14.78 -12.36
N ALA A 30 2.22 -13.82 -12.26
CA ALA A 30 2.66 -13.39 -10.94
C ALA A 30 1.38 -12.90 -10.26
N VAL A 31 0.83 -13.75 -9.38
CA VAL A 31 -0.20 -13.38 -8.42
C VAL A 31 0.11 -11.96 -7.97
N GLN A 32 -0.72 -11.01 -8.39
CA GLN A 32 -0.63 -9.65 -7.86
C GLN A 32 -0.64 -9.83 -6.36
N ASP A 33 0.42 -9.36 -5.70
CA ASP A 33 0.52 -9.53 -4.26
C ASP A 33 -0.73 -8.92 -3.63
N PRO A 34 -1.58 -9.72 -2.97
CA PRO A 34 -2.86 -9.23 -2.48
C PRO A 34 -2.66 -8.13 -1.43
N LYS A 35 -1.50 -8.04 -0.79
CA LYS A 35 -1.18 -6.97 0.15
C LYS A 35 -0.89 -5.62 -0.51
N GLN A 36 -0.75 -5.58 -1.84
CA GLN A 36 -0.44 -4.37 -2.59
C GLN A 36 -1.69 -3.75 -3.23
N PRO A 37 -1.75 -2.42 -3.35
CA PRO A 37 -2.84 -1.76 -4.04
C PRO A 37 -2.81 -2.03 -5.54
N SER A 38 -3.99 -2.16 -6.13
CA SER A 38 -4.18 -2.15 -7.57
C SER A 38 -5.56 -1.59 -7.94
N VAL A 39 -5.83 -1.40 -9.23
CA VAL A 39 -7.17 -0.97 -9.68
C VAL A 39 -8.25 -1.98 -9.28
N ASP A 40 -7.90 -3.27 -9.26
CA ASP A 40 -8.81 -4.35 -8.87
C ASP A 40 -8.76 -4.66 -7.37
N ASN A 41 -7.82 -4.03 -6.63
CA ASN A 41 -7.67 -4.16 -5.19
C ASN A 41 -7.40 -2.79 -4.51
N PRO A 42 -8.39 -1.88 -4.50
CA PRO A 42 -8.24 -0.53 -3.98
C PRO A 42 -8.51 -0.40 -2.46
N HIS A 43 -8.95 -1.48 -1.81
CA HIS A 43 -9.41 -1.49 -0.43
C HIS A 43 -8.24 -1.78 0.52
N MET A 44 -7.88 -0.81 1.35
CA MET A 44 -6.89 -0.96 2.40
C MET A 44 -7.59 -1.35 3.70
N HIS A 45 -7.27 -2.53 4.22
CA HIS A 45 -7.79 -3.07 5.46
C HIS A 45 -6.90 -2.68 6.64
N ILE A 46 -7.49 -2.66 7.84
CA ILE A 46 -6.90 -2.19 9.09
C ILE A 46 -6.94 -3.33 10.11
N TRP A 47 -5.81 -3.56 10.76
CA TRP A 47 -5.59 -4.66 11.68
C TRP A 47 -4.82 -4.15 12.89
N GLY A 48 -4.93 -4.83 14.02
CA GLY A 48 -4.19 -4.41 15.20
C GLY A 48 -4.26 -5.37 16.38
N SER A 49 -3.62 -4.98 17.46
CA SER A 49 -3.60 -5.73 18.72
C SER A 49 -4.77 -5.35 19.62
N SER A 50 -5.17 -6.26 20.51
CA SER A 50 -6.31 -6.08 21.43
C SER A 50 -6.15 -4.89 22.39
N ASP A 51 -4.93 -4.39 22.58
CA ASP A 51 -4.56 -3.30 23.47
C ASP A 51 -4.23 -1.98 22.73
N LEU A 52 -4.56 -1.88 21.44
CA LEU A 52 -4.32 -0.71 20.57
C LEU A 52 -2.84 -0.32 20.35
N ASN A 53 -1.89 -1.01 20.97
CA ASN A 53 -0.47 -0.69 20.90
C ASN A 53 0.16 -0.95 19.51
N GLN A 54 -0.44 -1.84 18.73
CA GLN A 54 -0.02 -2.16 17.37
C GLN A 54 -1.20 -1.96 16.42
N CYS A 55 -1.00 -1.18 15.37
CA CYS A 55 -1.94 -1.09 14.26
C CYS A 55 -1.19 -1.10 12.93
N TRP A 56 -1.69 -1.86 11.97
CA TRP A 56 -1.12 -1.94 10.63
C TRP A 56 -2.19 -2.05 9.56
N THR A 57 -1.80 -1.82 8.31
CA THR A 57 -2.69 -1.89 7.16
C THR A 57 -2.07 -2.66 6.01
N HIS A 58 -2.92 -3.24 5.16
CA HIS A 58 -2.56 -3.76 3.84
C HIS A 58 -3.82 -4.01 3.00
N PHE A 59 -3.64 -4.35 1.72
CA PHE A 59 -4.75 -4.51 0.79
C PHE A 59 -5.32 -5.95 0.70
N ASP A 60 -4.76 -6.91 1.45
CA ASP A 60 -5.30 -8.29 1.48
C ASP A 60 -6.41 -8.41 2.52
N GLY A 61 -7.68 -8.37 2.10
CA GLY A 61 -8.83 -8.53 3.01
C GLY A 61 -8.98 -9.93 3.62
N ASN A 62 -8.21 -10.93 3.16
CA ASN A 62 -8.25 -12.29 3.70
C ASN A 62 -7.12 -12.61 4.69
N ASP A 63 -6.18 -11.69 4.88
CA ASP A 63 -5.04 -11.90 5.79
C ASP A 63 -5.20 -11.11 7.09
N SER A 64 -5.85 -11.71 8.08
CA SER A 64 -5.92 -11.15 9.44
C SER A 64 -4.83 -11.67 10.38
N ALA A 65 -3.75 -12.25 9.83
CA ALA A 65 -2.73 -12.89 10.66
C ALA A 65 -2.08 -11.92 11.65
N GLY A 66 -2.20 -12.24 12.93
CA GLY A 66 -1.67 -11.45 14.04
C GLY A 66 -2.60 -10.37 14.56
N SER A 67 -3.74 -10.11 13.90
CA SER A 67 -4.80 -9.23 14.41
C SER A 67 -5.43 -9.81 15.67
N ALA A 68 -6.08 -8.95 16.46
CA ALA A 68 -6.86 -9.35 17.63
C ALA A 68 -7.98 -10.32 17.23
N SER A 69 -8.14 -11.42 17.96
CA SER A 69 -9.14 -12.44 17.65
C SER A 69 -10.58 -11.95 17.74
N GLU A 70 -10.81 -10.94 18.57
CA GLU A 70 -12.07 -10.26 18.78
C GLU A 70 -12.38 -9.26 17.65
N GLY A 71 -11.39 -8.95 16.81
CA GLY A 71 -11.51 -8.00 15.69
C GLY A 71 -11.61 -6.54 16.14
N TYR A 72 -11.14 -6.21 17.35
CA TYR A 72 -11.00 -4.84 17.83
C TYR A 72 -9.84 -4.71 18.83
N GLY A 73 -9.37 -3.48 19.02
CA GLY A 73 -8.51 -3.09 20.13
C GLY A 73 -9.26 -2.19 21.09
N GLU A 74 -8.93 -2.28 22.38
CA GLU A 74 -9.62 -1.55 23.43
C GLU A 74 -8.68 -1.03 24.51
N GLU A 75 -8.98 0.17 24.99
CA GLU A 75 -8.39 0.75 26.20
C GLU A 75 -9.49 1.16 27.17
N THR A 76 -9.46 0.57 28.36
CA THR A 76 -10.35 0.92 29.48
C THR A 76 -9.62 1.80 30.49
N PHE A 77 -10.31 2.77 31.06
CA PHE A 77 -9.74 3.73 32.01
C PHE A 77 -10.69 3.98 33.18
N GLY A 78 -10.14 4.19 34.38
CA GLY A 78 -10.93 4.27 35.60
C GLY A 78 -11.75 5.55 35.73
N GLU A 79 -12.68 5.55 36.68
CA GLU A 79 -13.54 6.70 37.00
C GLU A 79 -12.72 8.00 37.15
N GLY A 80 -13.12 9.04 36.43
CA GLY A 80 -12.48 10.36 36.45
C GLY A 80 -11.07 10.42 35.88
N GLN A 81 -10.52 9.29 35.41
CA GLN A 81 -9.28 9.29 34.66
C GLN A 81 -9.54 9.77 33.23
N GLN A 82 -8.52 10.38 32.63
CA GLN A 82 -8.52 10.79 31.23
C GLN A 82 -7.75 9.76 30.41
N VAL A 83 -8.34 9.34 29.29
CA VAL A 83 -7.66 8.53 28.28
C VAL A 83 -6.96 9.43 27.28
N GLU A 84 -5.79 9.00 26.80
CA GLU A 84 -5.08 9.63 25.68
C GLU A 84 -4.80 8.56 24.63
N VAL A 85 -5.70 8.47 23.67
CA VAL A 85 -5.57 7.58 22.53
C VAL A 85 -4.83 8.33 21.44
N ASP A 86 -3.64 7.85 21.08
CA ASP A 86 -2.86 8.33 19.95
C ASP A 86 -2.06 7.17 19.36
N PHE A 87 -2.57 6.59 18.28
CA PHE A 87 -1.89 5.51 17.58
C PHE A 87 -1.98 5.70 16.07
N SER A 88 -1.06 5.03 15.38
CA SER A 88 -0.96 5.06 13.92
C SER A 88 -1.01 3.66 13.34
N CYS A 89 -1.89 3.48 12.36
CA CYS A 89 -1.95 2.30 11.51
C CYS A 89 -1.06 2.51 10.29
N LYS A 90 0.08 1.82 10.25
CA LYS A 90 1.07 1.93 9.16
C LYS A 90 0.96 0.76 8.21
N MET A 91 1.29 0.97 6.94
CA MET A 91 1.35 -0.14 5.99
C MET A 91 2.34 -1.22 6.45
N GLN A 92 1.88 -2.48 6.52
CA GLN A 92 2.64 -3.60 7.11
C GLN A 92 3.90 -3.92 6.30
N GLU A 93 3.78 -3.87 4.97
CA GLU A 93 4.89 -3.97 4.04
C GLU A 93 4.99 -2.63 3.30
N ASN A 94 6.17 -2.27 2.80
CA ASN A 94 6.29 -1.10 1.93
C ASN A 94 5.58 -1.36 0.59
N LEU A 95 5.22 -0.26 -0.08
CA LEU A 95 4.70 -0.31 -1.43
C LEU A 95 5.78 -0.93 -2.36
N LYS A 96 5.37 -1.88 -3.21
CA LYS A 96 6.28 -2.51 -4.19
C LYS A 96 6.46 -1.64 -5.43
N GLN A 97 5.47 -0.79 -5.71
CA GLN A 97 5.44 0.21 -6.77
C GLN A 97 4.76 1.49 -6.26
N ASP A 98 5.00 2.61 -6.92
CA ASP A 98 4.31 3.85 -6.58
C ASP A 98 2.80 3.67 -6.76
N LEU A 99 2.03 4.16 -5.79
CA LEU A 99 0.57 4.18 -5.84
C LEU A 99 0.11 5.47 -6.52
N TYR A 100 -0.76 5.32 -7.52
CA TYR A 100 -1.35 6.43 -8.26
C TYR A 100 -2.86 6.47 -8.03
N LEU A 101 -3.34 7.66 -7.69
CA LEU A 101 -4.75 7.92 -7.44
C LEU A 101 -5.34 8.80 -8.54
N ASP A 102 -6.62 8.63 -8.86
CA ASP A 102 -7.36 9.61 -9.65
C ASP A 102 -7.41 10.92 -8.86
N ALA A 103 -6.80 11.97 -9.40
CA ALA A 103 -6.79 13.29 -8.80
C ALA A 103 -8.18 13.92 -8.68
N ASN A 104 -9.20 13.38 -9.37
CA ASN A 104 -10.60 13.78 -9.23
C ASN A 104 -11.45 12.75 -8.47
N GLY A 105 -10.84 11.65 -8.00
CA GLY A 105 -11.50 10.63 -7.23
C GLY A 105 -11.73 11.03 -5.77
N THR A 106 -12.36 10.14 -5.01
CA THR A 106 -12.60 10.31 -3.58
C THR A 106 -12.00 9.12 -2.84
N ILE A 107 -11.16 9.40 -1.84
CA ILE A 107 -10.73 8.41 -0.86
C ILE A 107 -11.84 8.30 0.18
N THR A 108 -12.36 7.09 0.39
CA THR A 108 -13.44 6.84 1.34
C THR A 108 -12.89 6.07 2.53
N PHE A 109 -13.09 6.61 3.71
CA PHE A 109 -12.70 5.98 4.97
C PHE A 109 -13.96 5.53 5.70
N GLU A 110 -13.98 4.27 6.11
CA GLU A 110 -15.05 3.67 6.90
C GLU A 110 -14.41 3.06 8.15
N PHE A 111 -14.88 3.51 9.31
CA PHE A 111 -14.39 3.06 10.62
C PHE A 111 -15.57 2.73 11.52
N VAL A 112 -15.35 1.88 12.51
CA VAL A 112 -16.30 1.67 13.60
C VAL A 112 -15.56 1.84 14.92
N VAL A 113 -16.19 2.56 15.85
CA VAL A 113 -15.69 2.79 17.20
C VAL A 113 -16.80 2.54 18.21
N ALA A 114 -16.43 2.18 19.43
CA ALA A 114 -17.33 2.27 20.59
C ALA A 114 -16.63 3.07 21.67
N ILE A 115 -17.30 4.07 22.21
CA ILE A 115 -16.72 4.98 23.20
C ILE A 115 -17.69 5.08 24.37
N TYR A 116 -17.20 4.81 25.57
CA TYR A 116 -17.90 5.12 26.82
C TYR A 116 -17.07 6.15 27.60
N SER A 117 -17.61 7.35 27.76
CA SER A 117 -16.91 8.44 28.46
C SER A 117 -17.89 9.49 28.99
N ALA A 118 -17.41 10.44 29.79
CA ALA A 118 -18.23 11.54 30.27
C ALA A 118 -18.83 12.34 29.09
N ASN A 119 -20.05 12.85 29.23
CA ASN A 119 -20.69 13.59 28.13
C ASN A 119 -19.99 14.91 27.80
N ASP A 120 -19.49 15.58 28.83
CA ASP A 120 -18.95 16.93 28.72
C ASP A 120 -17.43 16.97 28.93
N CYS A 121 -16.80 17.99 28.34
CA CYS A 121 -15.42 18.38 28.63
C CYS A 121 -15.44 19.74 29.34
N ASN A 122 -15.69 19.71 30.65
CA ASN A 122 -16.04 20.93 31.40
C ASN A 122 -15.06 21.26 32.53
N ASP A 123 -14.04 20.42 32.80
CA ASP A 123 -13.02 20.73 33.80
C ASP A 123 -11.88 21.54 33.15
N ASP A 124 -11.48 22.64 33.78
CA ASP A 124 -10.37 23.49 33.31
C ASP A 124 -9.03 22.73 33.24
N ASN A 125 -8.93 21.54 33.85
CA ASN A 125 -7.75 20.67 33.78
C ASN A 125 -7.85 19.55 32.72
N GLN A 126 -8.94 19.46 31.96
CA GLN A 126 -9.12 18.44 30.92
C GLN A 126 -8.73 18.97 29.54
N GLU A 127 -7.76 18.32 28.91
CA GLU A 127 -7.41 18.58 27.50
C GLU A 127 -8.16 17.61 26.59
N CYS A 128 -9.43 17.90 26.28
CA CYS A 128 -10.20 16.98 25.44
C CYS A 128 -9.89 17.15 23.96
N ILE A 129 -9.67 16.02 23.31
CA ILE A 129 -9.44 15.93 21.86
C ILE A 129 -10.61 15.13 21.29
N PRO A 130 -11.44 15.71 20.39
CA PRO A 130 -12.51 14.96 19.74
C PRO A 130 -11.91 13.83 18.91
N LEU A 131 -12.70 12.79 18.63
CA LEU A 131 -12.22 11.68 17.80
C LEU A 131 -11.76 12.23 16.45
N THR A 132 -10.51 11.99 16.11
CA THR A 132 -9.86 12.62 14.98
C THR A 132 -9.12 11.56 14.18
N PHE A 133 -9.43 11.48 12.89
CA PHE A 133 -8.70 10.66 11.93
C PHE A 133 -7.84 11.55 11.05
N THR A 134 -6.58 11.16 10.86
CA THR A 134 -5.64 11.89 10.03
C THR A 134 -5.04 10.95 8.99
N LEU A 135 -5.12 11.34 7.71
CA LEU A 135 -4.40 10.67 6.63
C LEU A 135 -3.00 11.29 6.53
N MET A 136 -1.99 10.46 6.78
CA MET A 136 -0.59 10.79 6.63
C MET A 136 -0.05 10.18 5.32
N LYS A 137 0.84 10.92 4.67
CA LYS A 137 1.67 10.47 3.54
C LYS A 137 3.12 10.50 3.97
N GLY A 138 3.64 9.35 4.37
CA GLY A 138 4.88 9.28 5.12
C GLY A 138 4.80 10.14 6.37
N SER A 139 5.69 11.13 6.52
CA SER A 139 5.69 12.06 7.66
C SER A 139 4.84 13.32 7.45
N THR A 140 4.08 13.43 6.35
CA THR A 140 3.31 14.65 6.02
C THR A 140 1.83 14.42 6.27
N GLU A 141 1.19 15.29 7.07
CA GLU A 141 -0.26 15.34 7.20
C GLU A 141 -0.87 15.86 5.90
N ILE A 142 -1.75 15.06 5.29
CA ILE A 142 -2.41 15.39 4.03
C ILE A 142 -3.82 15.91 4.27
N ALA A 143 -4.54 15.28 5.20
CA ALA A 143 -5.88 15.69 5.58
C ALA A 143 -6.24 15.13 6.95
N LYS A 144 -7.20 15.79 7.60
CA LYS A 144 -7.70 15.45 8.93
C LYS A 144 -9.20 15.66 8.99
N GLN A 145 -9.89 14.77 9.69
CA GLN A 145 -11.32 14.86 9.97
C GLN A 145 -11.58 14.67 11.46
N GLU A 146 -12.28 15.63 12.06
CA GLU A 146 -12.69 15.59 13.46
C GLU A 146 -14.18 15.21 13.54
N PHE A 147 -14.52 14.37 14.51
CA PHE A 147 -15.86 13.89 14.84
C PHE A 147 -16.23 14.36 16.26
N PRO A 148 -16.72 15.61 16.42
CA PRO A 148 -16.95 16.19 17.74
C PRO A 148 -18.21 15.65 18.44
N SER A 149 -19.05 14.90 17.74
CA SER A 149 -20.35 14.44 18.22
C SER A 149 -20.51 12.92 18.18
N VAL A 150 -19.40 12.19 18.34
CA VAL A 150 -19.44 10.74 18.53
C VAL A 150 -20.23 10.38 19.78
N ASN A 151 -20.92 9.24 19.72
CA ASN A 151 -21.63 8.67 20.84
C ASN A 151 -20.63 8.25 21.94
N LYS A 152 -21.02 8.50 23.19
CA LYS A 152 -20.19 8.25 24.39
C LYS A 152 -20.86 7.28 25.37
N ASN A 153 -21.83 6.51 24.89
CA ASN A 153 -22.63 5.58 25.70
C ASN A 153 -22.17 4.11 25.59
N GLY A 154 -21.08 3.83 24.88
CA GLY A 154 -20.54 2.48 24.65
C GLY A 154 -21.18 1.72 23.49
N ASP A 155 -22.14 2.31 22.78
CA ASP A 155 -22.68 1.70 21.56
C ASP A 155 -21.71 1.87 20.39
N ASP A 156 -21.72 0.89 19.48
CA ASP A 156 -20.95 0.94 18.23
C ASP A 156 -21.47 2.06 17.32
N GLU A 157 -20.54 2.85 16.78
CA GLU A 157 -20.80 3.93 15.84
C GLU A 157 -19.94 3.77 14.59
N ALA A 158 -20.62 3.62 13.44
CA ALA A 158 -19.98 3.63 12.14
C ALA A 158 -19.74 5.07 11.66
N LEU A 159 -18.50 5.37 11.30
CA LEU A 159 -18.04 6.69 10.89
C LEU A 159 -17.54 6.62 9.45
N GLN A 160 -18.01 7.57 8.64
CA GLN A 160 -17.56 7.71 7.25
C GLN A 160 -16.93 9.08 7.03
N TRP A 161 -15.74 9.08 6.43
CA TRP A 161 -15.07 10.29 5.96
C TRP A 161 -14.78 10.17 4.47
N ASN A 162 -15.20 11.17 3.70
CA ASN A 162 -14.94 11.25 2.27
C ASN A 162 -13.96 12.39 1.99
N LEU A 163 -12.79 12.05 1.45
CA LEU A 163 -11.73 13.00 1.10
C LEU A 163 -11.57 13.04 -0.42
N ASN A 164 -11.87 14.19 -1.03
CA ASN A 164 -11.59 14.36 -2.45
C ASN A 164 -10.08 14.40 -2.67
N ALA A 165 -9.60 13.52 -3.55
CA ALA A 165 -8.23 13.54 -3.99
C ALA A 165 -7.94 14.86 -4.75
N ASN A 166 -6.66 15.17 -4.89
CA ASN A 166 -6.19 16.31 -5.66
C ASN A 166 -4.81 15.99 -6.26
N GLU A 167 -4.24 16.92 -7.03
CA GLU A 167 -2.93 16.73 -7.67
C GLU A 167 -1.78 16.43 -6.69
N THR A 168 -1.83 16.96 -5.46
CA THR A 168 -0.80 16.71 -4.43
C THR A 168 -0.90 15.32 -3.79
N MET A 169 -2.08 14.69 -3.87
CA MET A 169 -2.37 13.34 -3.38
C MET A 169 -2.29 12.27 -4.47
N ALA A 170 -2.07 12.66 -5.73
CA ALA A 170 -2.19 11.77 -6.88
C ALA A 170 -1.09 10.68 -6.97
N ARG A 171 0.06 10.87 -6.30
CA ARG A 171 1.18 9.92 -6.30
C ARG A 171 1.72 9.71 -4.91
N TRP A 172 1.88 8.45 -4.52
CA TRP A 172 2.47 8.00 -3.26
C TRP A 172 3.72 7.18 -3.57
N ASN A 173 4.89 7.72 -3.22
CA ASN A 173 6.17 7.09 -3.48
C ASN A 173 6.37 5.85 -2.60
N LYS A 174 6.83 4.77 -3.24
CA LYS A 174 7.01 3.47 -2.61
C LYS A 174 8.06 3.32 -1.50
N SER A 175 8.78 4.40 -1.17
CA SER A 175 9.95 4.33 -0.29
C SER A 175 9.81 5.14 1.00
N ILE A 176 8.97 6.18 1.01
CA ILE A 176 8.91 7.16 2.10
C ILE A 176 7.54 7.84 2.24
N GLU A 177 6.59 7.52 1.37
CA GLU A 177 5.29 8.20 1.28
C GLU A 177 4.14 7.19 1.34
N GLU A 178 4.30 6.08 2.06
CA GLU A 178 3.21 5.13 2.29
C GLU A 178 2.05 5.78 3.08
N PRO A 179 0.81 5.31 2.86
CA PRO A 179 -0.35 5.72 3.66
C PRO A 179 -0.24 5.25 5.10
N GLU A 180 -0.51 6.18 6.01
CA GLU A 180 -0.63 5.93 7.44
C GLU A 180 -1.88 6.64 7.96
N ILE A 181 -2.68 5.93 8.76
CA ILE A 181 -3.88 6.49 9.40
C ILE A 181 -3.56 6.72 10.86
N ARG A 182 -3.62 7.96 11.32
CA ARG A 182 -3.48 8.29 12.73
C ARG A 182 -4.85 8.52 13.35
N VAL A 183 -5.06 7.92 14.51
CA VAL A 183 -6.28 8.03 15.32
C VAL A 183 -5.93 8.77 16.59
N GLN A 184 -6.71 9.80 16.93
CA GLN A 184 -6.55 10.55 18.16
C GLN A 184 -7.89 10.73 18.86
N PHE A 185 -7.89 10.56 20.18
CA PHE A 185 -9.04 10.83 21.04
C PHE A 185 -8.56 11.06 22.47
N SER A 186 -9.10 12.07 23.14
CA SER A 186 -8.84 12.25 24.57
C SER A 186 -10.06 12.77 25.29
N TRP A 187 -10.48 12.02 26.32
CA TRP A 187 -11.66 12.33 27.10
C TRP A 187 -11.60 11.68 28.48
N ALA A 188 -12.34 12.20 29.45
CA ALA A 188 -12.42 11.64 30.79
C ALA A 188 -13.56 10.64 30.95
N ALA A 189 -13.40 9.66 31.85
CA ALA A 189 -14.47 8.74 32.22
C ALA A 189 -15.52 9.48 33.03
N ASP A 190 -16.75 8.94 33.07
CA ASP A 190 -17.80 9.52 33.90
C ASP A 190 -17.39 9.51 35.39
N THR A 191 -17.92 10.46 36.16
CA THR A 191 -17.63 10.62 37.59
C THR A 191 -18.91 10.84 38.37
N GLY A 192 -18.97 10.30 39.59
CA GLY A 192 -20.14 10.55 40.43
C GLY A 192 -20.16 9.78 41.73
N LEU A 193 -20.91 10.28 42.71
CA LEU A 193 -21.03 9.66 44.04
C LEU A 193 -21.55 8.20 43.99
N LEU A 194 -22.20 7.81 42.90
CA LEU A 194 -22.75 6.47 42.69
C LEU A 194 -21.86 5.57 41.80
N CYS A 195 -20.82 6.13 41.16
CA CYS A 195 -19.83 5.38 40.42
C CYS A 195 -19.02 4.48 41.37
N GLY A 196 -18.75 3.23 40.95
CA GLY A 196 -18.06 2.22 41.77
C GLY A 196 -18.88 1.63 42.93
N LEU A 197 -20.07 2.17 43.23
CA LEU A 197 -21.01 1.67 44.25
C LEU A 197 -22.28 1.07 43.65
N LEU A 198 -22.91 1.78 42.71
CA LEU A 198 -24.16 1.37 42.05
C LEU A 198 -24.03 1.29 40.52
N PHE A 199 -23.12 2.07 39.93
CA PHE A 199 -22.90 2.13 38.48
C PHE A 199 -21.45 1.85 38.14
N ASP A 200 -21.25 1.20 37.00
CA ASP A 200 -19.93 1.11 36.37
C ASP A 200 -19.70 2.39 35.56
N CYS A 201 -18.66 3.13 35.94
CA CYS A 201 -18.25 4.36 35.28
C CYS A 201 -16.85 4.22 34.67
N THR A 202 -16.41 2.97 34.45
CA THR A 202 -15.17 2.67 33.72
C THR A 202 -15.32 3.20 32.29
N GLY A 203 -14.43 4.09 31.89
CA GLY A 203 -14.34 4.59 30.53
C GLY A 203 -13.81 3.51 29.59
N GLU A 204 -14.22 3.58 28.33
CA GLU A 204 -13.83 2.66 27.27
C GLU A 204 -13.58 3.44 25.97
N PHE A 205 -12.49 3.13 25.29
CA PHE A 205 -12.30 3.44 23.88
C PHE A 205 -11.99 2.15 23.14
N ARG A 206 -12.84 1.80 22.16
CA ARG A 206 -12.70 0.64 21.30
C ARG A 206 -12.63 1.08 19.84
N PHE A 207 -11.68 0.52 19.12
CA PHE A 207 -11.53 0.69 17.67
C PHE A 207 -11.59 -0.67 16.99
N TYR A 208 -12.54 -0.84 16.08
CA TYR A 208 -12.74 -2.10 15.36
C TYR A 208 -11.76 -2.23 14.19
N TYR A 209 -11.39 -3.46 13.87
CA TYR A 209 -10.54 -3.84 12.74
C TYR A 209 -11.37 -4.47 11.62
N SER A 210 -10.74 -4.75 10.48
CA SER A 210 -11.42 -5.30 9.30
C SER A 210 -11.94 -6.73 9.50
N ASP A 211 -11.44 -7.48 10.49
CA ASP A 211 -11.89 -8.82 10.88
C ASP A 211 -12.90 -8.82 12.04
N ASN A 212 -13.56 -7.69 12.31
CA ASN A 212 -14.59 -7.61 13.34
C ASN A 212 -15.69 -8.66 13.16
N GLU A 213 -16.16 -9.22 14.29
CA GLU A 213 -17.18 -10.29 14.30
C GLU A 213 -18.55 -9.83 13.79
N ASN A 214 -18.81 -8.52 13.82
CA ASN A 214 -20.06 -7.91 13.37
C ASN A 214 -20.16 -7.81 11.85
N ASN A 215 -19.07 -8.07 11.11
CA ASN A 215 -18.98 -7.91 9.67
C ASN A 215 -19.29 -6.47 9.21
N ASP A 216 -18.92 -5.50 10.05
CA ASP A 216 -18.94 -4.08 9.73
C ASP A 216 -17.77 -3.74 8.79
N THR A 217 -17.99 -2.73 7.94
CA THR A 217 -16.97 -2.27 7.00
C THR A 217 -15.98 -1.34 7.70
N VAL A 218 -14.77 -1.85 7.96
CA VAL A 218 -13.63 -1.05 8.41
C VAL A 218 -12.54 -1.15 7.37
N GLU A 219 -12.38 -0.11 6.55
CA GLU A 219 -11.38 -0.06 5.48
C GLU A 219 -11.23 1.36 4.93
N VAL A 220 -10.20 1.55 4.11
CA VAL A 220 -9.99 2.78 3.33
C VAL A 220 -9.95 2.43 1.86
N ASN A 221 -10.91 2.93 1.10
CA ASN A 221 -10.99 2.74 -0.34
C ASN A 221 -10.27 3.89 -1.06
N PHE A 222 -9.21 3.56 -1.80
CA PHE A 222 -8.45 4.52 -2.61
C PHE A 222 -8.90 4.51 -4.07
N PRO A 223 -9.03 5.67 -4.73
CA PRO A 223 -9.38 5.72 -6.16
C PRO A 223 -8.14 5.38 -7.03
N VAL A 224 -7.68 4.14 -6.97
CA VAL A 224 -6.44 3.67 -7.62
C VAL A 224 -6.61 3.67 -9.14
N ILE A 225 -5.62 4.22 -9.85
CA ILE A 225 -5.57 4.21 -11.32
C ILE A 225 -4.34 3.47 -11.84
N ASN A 226 -4.49 2.86 -13.02
CA ASN A 226 -3.35 2.29 -13.73
C ASN A 226 -2.56 3.42 -14.39
N HIS A 227 -1.43 3.79 -13.80
CA HIS A 227 -0.52 4.75 -14.39
C HIS A 227 0.70 4.01 -14.96
N THR A 228 0.68 3.75 -16.27
CA THR A 228 1.90 3.38 -16.97
C THR A 228 2.79 4.61 -16.99
N ILE A 229 3.83 4.67 -16.15
CA ILE A 229 4.96 5.57 -16.42
C ILE A 229 5.41 5.19 -17.84
N PRO A 230 5.35 6.09 -18.84
CA PRO A 230 6.00 5.82 -20.10
C PRO A 230 7.45 5.58 -19.73
N GLY A 231 7.94 4.35 -19.91
CA GLY A 231 9.35 4.07 -19.73
C GLY A 231 10.15 5.11 -20.50
N GLU A 232 11.32 5.51 -19.99
CA GLU A 232 12.33 6.18 -20.80
C GLU A 232 12.54 5.35 -22.08
N GLY A 233 11.80 5.73 -23.11
CA GLY A 233 11.69 5.03 -24.37
C GLY A 233 12.93 5.36 -25.16
N GLY A 234 14.01 4.64 -24.87
CA GLY A 234 15.02 4.33 -25.88
C GLY A 234 14.33 3.61 -27.04
N GLY A 235 13.95 4.38 -28.07
CA GLY A 235 13.33 3.89 -29.29
C GLY A 235 13.61 4.85 -30.42
N GLY A 236 14.74 4.66 -31.11
CA GLY A 236 14.95 5.23 -32.42
C GLY A 236 13.94 4.62 -33.40
N ASP A 237 13.28 5.44 -34.21
CA ASP A 237 13.69 5.72 -35.59
C ASP A 237 12.56 6.52 -36.28
N GLY A 238 12.95 7.47 -37.13
CA GLY A 238 12.10 7.85 -38.26
C GLY A 238 11.47 9.25 -38.31
N ILE A 239 12.22 10.16 -38.93
CA ILE A 239 11.79 11.12 -39.97
C ILE A 239 11.02 12.40 -39.54
N GLY A 240 11.76 13.52 -39.53
CA GLY A 240 11.32 14.76 -40.17
C GLY A 240 10.63 15.81 -39.28
N GLY A 241 11.42 16.72 -38.72
CA GLY A 241 10.91 17.95 -38.11
C GLY A 241 12.04 18.85 -37.64
N ALA A 242 12.29 19.93 -38.39
CA ALA A 242 13.36 20.88 -38.17
C ALA A 242 13.15 21.76 -36.92
N VAL A 243 14.24 22.41 -36.52
CA VAL A 243 14.45 23.53 -35.57
C VAL A 243 14.50 23.16 -34.08
N SER A 244 15.70 23.06 -33.49
CA SER A 244 16.52 24.13 -32.89
C SER A 244 15.91 24.67 -31.59
N ASP A 245 16.42 24.27 -30.42
CA ASP A 245 17.25 25.17 -29.60
C ASP A 245 17.98 24.43 -28.47
N ALA A 246 19.11 24.99 -28.10
CA ALA A 246 20.13 24.40 -27.23
C ALA A 246 19.71 24.25 -25.75
N LEU A 247 20.14 23.16 -25.10
CA LEU A 247 20.74 23.22 -23.77
C LEU A 247 21.71 22.02 -23.56
N PRO A 248 23.03 22.25 -23.38
CA PRO A 248 24.03 21.21 -23.22
C PRO A 248 24.29 20.91 -21.73
N GLY A 249 24.26 19.64 -21.35
CA GLY A 249 24.48 19.23 -19.96
C GLY A 249 25.06 17.82 -19.83
N PHE A 250 26.33 17.68 -20.19
CA PHE A 250 27.30 16.67 -19.73
C PHE A 250 26.88 15.19 -19.70
N GLY A 251 27.30 14.45 -20.73
CA GLY A 251 27.36 12.99 -20.73
C GLY A 251 28.42 12.45 -21.69
N LEU A 252 29.54 13.16 -21.87
CA LEU A 252 30.69 12.63 -22.61
C LEU A 252 31.59 11.86 -21.64
N VAL A 253 31.56 10.53 -21.68
CA VAL A 253 32.76 9.71 -21.47
C VAL A 253 32.81 8.63 -22.55
N ALA A 254 33.84 8.80 -23.39
CA ALA A 254 34.32 7.85 -24.38
C ALA A 254 34.98 6.63 -23.72
N GLY A 255 35.05 5.48 -24.41
CA GLY A 255 35.88 4.37 -23.92
C GLY A 255 35.80 3.05 -24.68
N ILE A 256 36.24 3.05 -25.94
CA ILE A 256 36.99 2.00 -26.68
C ILE A 256 36.94 0.54 -26.17
N GLY A 257 36.59 -0.40 -27.06
CA GLY A 257 36.94 -1.81 -26.90
C GLY A 257 36.44 -2.74 -28.00
N ALA A 258 36.96 -2.62 -29.21
CA ALA A 258 36.70 -3.57 -30.29
C ALA A 258 37.41 -4.91 -30.02
N LEU A 259 36.67 -6.01 -29.93
CA LEU A 259 37.19 -7.37 -30.10
C LEU A 259 36.68 -7.91 -31.44
N ALA A 260 37.51 -7.78 -32.47
CA ALA A 260 37.36 -8.49 -33.73
C ALA A 260 38.07 -9.85 -33.60
N LEU A 261 37.31 -10.94 -33.56
CA LEU A 261 37.83 -12.30 -33.80
C LEU A 261 37.57 -12.65 -35.26
N ALA A 262 38.60 -12.46 -36.09
CA ALA A 262 38.59 -12.83 -37.50
C ALA A 262 38.87 -14.33 -37.67
N ALA A 263 38.15 -14.91 -38.63
CA ALA A 263 38.06 -16.31 -38.96
C ALA A 263 39.38 -16.95 -39.45
N VAL A 264 39.62 -18.20 -39.05
CA VAL A 264 40.50 -19.13 -39.78
C VAL A 264 39.69 -19.74 -40.92
N GLY A 265 39.88 -19.18 -42.13
CA GLY A 265 39.39 -19.76 -43.37
C GLY A 265 40.33 -20.87 -43.85
N ALA A 266 39.81 -22.09 -43.93
CA ALA A 266 40.43 -23.18 -44.68
C ALA A 266 40.03 -23.09 -46.16
N SER A 267 41.01 -23.12 -47.06
CA SER A 267 40.84 -23.53 -48.47
C SER A 267 42.14 -24.25 -48.89
N ARG A 268 42.13 -25.56 -49.19
CA ARG A 268 41.87 -26.20 -50.51
C ARG A 268 42.88 -25.71 -51.57
N PHE A 269 43.62 -26.50 -52.37
CA PHE A 269 43.49 -27.86 -52.89
C PHE A 269 44.81 -28.25 -53.65
N THR A 270 45.14 -29.56 -53.71
CA THR A 270 45.84 -30.35 -54.77
C THR A 270 47.23 -29.98 -55.35
N ARG A 271 48.12 -30.99 -55.44
CA ARG A 271 48.51 -31.64 -56.72
C ARG A 271 49.19 -33.01 -56.51
N GLU A 272 48.84 -33.96 -57.40
CA GLU A 272 49.44 -35.28 -57.73
C GLU A 272 50.97 -35.16 -58.01
N GLU A 273 51.85 -36.16 -57.95
CA GLU A 273 51.80 -37.64 -57.98
C GLU A 273 52.72 -38.23 -56.90
#